data_AF-A0A9K3K7F0-F1
#
_entry.id   AF-A0A9K3K7F0-F1
#
_cell.length_a   1.000
_cell.length_b   1.000
_cell.length_c   1.000
_cell.angle_alpha   90.00
_cell.angle_beta   90.00
_cell.angle_gamma   90.00
#
_symmetry.space_group_name_H-M   'P 1'
#
loop_
_entity.id
_entity.type
_entity.pdbx_description
1 polymer ?
#
loop_
_entity_poly.entity_id
_entity_poly.type
_entity_poly.pdbx_seq_one_letter_code
_entity_poly.pdbx_strand_id
1 'polypeptide(L)' 'MYRILQKDPEVMKLLAHDPFSEGEERPRYIRIDRYRYSFSREGKKRYWDREMVGRVYPKQGVASAEDLEALIELSSN' A
#
# COMPACT_ATOMS: atom_id res chain seq x y z
N MET A 1 -5.47 5.18 1.21
CA MET A 1 -4.00 5.34 1.07
C MET A 1 -3.53 6.68 1.61
N TYR A 2 -4.13 7.79 1.17
CA TYR A 2 -3.91 9.13 1.77
C TYR A 2 -3.95 9.12 3.31
N ARG A 3 -5.02 8.56 3.89
CA ARG A 3 -5.20 8.43 5.35
C ARG A 3 -4.08 7.64 6.07
N ILE A 4 -3.43 6.68 5.38
CA ILE A 4 -2.28 5.95 5.94
C ILE A 4 -1.06 6.87 6.01
N LEU A 5 -0.80 7.69 4.98
CA LEU A 5 0.29 8.68 5.00
C LEU A 5 0.08 9.74 6.08
N GLN A 6 -1.17 10.06 6.39
CA GLN A 6 -1.53 10.98 7.48
C GLN A 6 -1.44 10.37 8.88
N LYS A 7 -1.09 9.08 9.01
CA LYS A 7 -1.15 8.32 10.27
C LYS A 7 -2.53 8.47 10.95
N ASP A 8 -3.61 8.43 10.17
CA ASP A 8 -4.98 8.55 10.68
C ASP A 8 -5.25 7.46 11.74
N PRO A 9 -5.58 7.82 13.00
CA PRO A 9 -5.70 6.86 14.09
C PRO A 9 -6.70 5.73 13.83
N GLU A 10 -7.79 6.00 13.10
CA GLU A 10 -8.81 4.99 12.81
C GLU A 10 -8.31 3.98 11.77
N VAL A 11 -7.48 4.41 10.82
CA VAL A 11 -6.88 3.52 9.84
C VAL A 11 -5.71 2.74 10.45
N MET A 12 -4.91 3.36 11.31
CA MET A 12 -3.77 2.70 11.95
C MET A 12 -4.21 1.55 12.86
N LYS A 13 -5.38 1.66 13.52
CA LYS A 13 -5.96 0.56 14.32
C LYS A 13 -6.31 -0.69 13.50
N LEU A 14 -6.48 -0.57 12.17
CA LEU A 14 -6.76 -1.71 11.30
C LEU A 14 -5.51 -2.54 10.99
N LEU A 15 -4.32 -1.99 11.22
CA LEU A 15 -3.06 -2.66 10.98
C LEU A 15 -2.64 -3.42 12.23
N ALA A 16 -2.32 -4.71 12.07
CA ALA A 16 -1.80 -5.52 13.17
C ALA A 16 -0.48 -4.95 13.73
N HIS A 17 0.32 -4.33 12.86
CA HIS A 17 1.55 -3.64 13.19
C HIS A 17 1.65 -2.35 12.39
N ASP A 18 2.09 -1.26 13.01
CA ASP A 18 2.39 -0.01 12.32
C ASP A 18 3.70 -0.16 11.52
N PRO A 19 3.66 -0.14 10.18
CA PRO A 19 4.85 -0.29 9.35
C PRO A 19 5.78 0.93 9.39
N PHE A 20 5.39 2.03 10.05
CA PHE A 20 6.16 3.27 10.18
C PHE A 20 6.63 3.53 11.61
N SER A 21 6.62 2.50 12.46
CA SER A 21 6.96 2.61 13.89
C SER A 21 8.44 2.92 14.17
N GLU A 22 9.34 2.64 13.22
CA GLU A 22 10.79 2.88 13.39
C GLU A 22 11.22 4.32 13.06
N GLY A 23 10.30 5.19 12.64
CA GLY A 23 10.59 6.59 12.29
C GLY A 23 9.63 7.57 12.92
N GLU A 24 10.16 8.65 13.50
CA GLU A 24 9.35 9.75 14.03
C GLU A 24 8.59 10.49 12.92
N GLU A 25 9.19 10.56 11.72
CA GLU A 25 8.58 11.23 10.58
C GLU A 25 7.42 10.46 9.96
N ARG A 26 6.44 11.21 9.44
CA ARG A 26 5.35 10.62 8.66
C ARG A 26 5.88 10.12 7.32
N PRO A 27 5.44 8.94 6.84
CA PRO A 27 5.78 8.49 5.50
C PRO A 27 5.27 9.52 4.49
N ARG A 28 6.16 10.00 3.62
CA ARG A 28 5.85 11.05 2.65
C ARG A 28 5.34 10.52 1.32
N TYR A 29 5.63 9.25 1.02
CA TYR A 29 5.35 8.67 -0.28
C TYR A 29 4.82 7.24 -0.14
N ILE A 30 3.95 6.84 -1.07
CA ILE A 30 3.48 5.46 -1.20
C ILE A 30 3.74 4.89 -2.59
N ARG A 31 3.89 3.56 -2.61
CA ARG A 31 3.97 2.75 -3.82
C ARG A 31 3.13 1.48 -3.63
N ILE A 32 2.34 1.14 -4.64
CA ILE A 32 1.41 0.01 -4.61
C ILE A 32 1.74 -0.93 -5.74
N ASP A 33 2.35 -2.06 -5.38
CA ASP A 33 2.64 -3.16 -6.28
C ASP A 33 1.54 -4.23 -6.11
N ARG A 34 0.95 -4.69 -7.22
CA ARG A 34 -0.10 -5.72 -7.22
C ARG A 34 0.50 -7.08 -7.49
N TYR A 35 0.12 -8.04 -6.66
CA TYR A 35 0.48 -9.44 -6.81
C TYR A 35 -0.77 -10.29 -6.98
N ARG A 36 -0.66 -11.34 -7.78
CA ARG A 36 -1.65 -12.42 -7.86
C ARG A 36 -1.15 -13.56 -7.00
N TYR A 37 -2.01 -14.09 -6.16
CA TYR A 37 -1.72 -15.22 -5.31
C TYR A 37 -2.43 -16.46 -5.83
N SER A 38 -1.74 -17.59 -5.80
CA SER A 38 -2.28 -18.92 -6.10
C SER A 38 -1.84 -19.89 -5.02
N PHE A 39 -2.65 -20.91 -4.73
CA PHE A 39 -2.21 -21.97 -3.83
C PHE A 39 -0.93 -22.61 -4.37
N SER A 40 0.03 -22.80 -3.48
CA SER A 40 1.24 -23.54 -3.83
C SER A 40 0.89 -25.01 -4.09
N ARG A 41 1.67 -25.64 -4.97
CA ARG A 41 1.59 -27.09 -5.16
C ARG A 41 1.99 -27.84 -3.88
N GLU A 42 1.40 -29.01 -3.69
CA GLU A 42 1.77 -29.93 -2.60
C GLU A 42 3.29 -30.20 -2.57
N GLY A 43 3.83 -30.35 -1.36
CA GLY A 43 5.27 -30.56 -1.14
C GLY A 43 6.10 -29.28 -1.07
N LYS A 44 5.54 -28.09 -1.32
CA LYS A 44 6.23 -26.82 -1.04
C LYS A 44 6.01 -26.38 0.41
N LYS A 45 7.06 -25.83 1.04
CA LYS A 45 7.02 -25.27 2.41
C LYS A 45 6.13 -24.02 2.57
N ARG A 46 5.74 -23.37 1.47
CA ARG A 46 4.97 -22.12 1.46
C ARG A 46 3.55 -22.40 0.99
N TYR A 47 2.55 -21.81 1.66
CA TYR A 47 1.13 -22.05 1.34
C TYR A 47 0.66 -21.33 0.07
N TRP A 48 1.23 -20.16 -0.23
CA TRP A 48 0.92 -19.38 -1.43
C TRP A 48 2.15 -19.19 -2.33
N ASP A 49 1.93 -19.29 -3.63
CA ASP A 49 2.81 -18.74 -4.66
C ASP A 49 2.30 -17.32 -5.02
N ARG A 50 3.21 -16.37 -5.21
CA ARG A 50 2.88 -14.98 -5.61
C ARG A 50 3.54 -14.64 -6.94
N GLU A 51 2.79 -13.98 -7.81
CA GLU A 51 3.23 -13.46 -9.10
C GLU A 51 3.05 -11.95 -9.13
N MET A 52 4.08 -11.19 -9.51
CA MET A 52 3.96 -9.74 -9.66
C MET A 52 3.14 -9.42 -10.92
N VAL A 53 1.98 -8.82 -10.73
CA VAL A 53 1.10 -8.39 -11.85
C VAL A 53 1.57 -7.05 -12.40
N GLY A 54 2.06 -6.16 -11.53
CA GLY A 54 2.61 -4.87 -11.90
C GLY A 54 2.39 -3.80 -10.85
N ARG A 55 2.94 -2.61 -11.09
CA ARG A 55 2.72 -1.44 -10.24
C ARG A 55 1.37 -0.82 -10.58
N VAL A 56 0.47 -0.79 -9.59
CA VAL A 56 -0.86 -0.20 -9.75
C VAL A 56 -0.83 1.29 -9.46
N TYR A 57 0.03 1.72 -8.53
CA TYR A 57 0.10 3.13 -8.18
C TYR A 57 1.45 3.56 -7.59
N PRO A 58 1.89 4.80 -7.88
CA PRO A 58 1.51 5.55 -9.07
C PRO A 58 2.11 4.93 -10.33
N LYS A 59 1.47 5.17 -11.48
CA LYS A 59 1.94 4.66 -12.78
C LYS A 59 3.37 5.12 -13.10
N GLN A 60 3.81 6.26 -12.55
CA GLN A 60 5.08 6.91 -12.84
C GLN A 60 6.14 6.79 -11.73
N GLY A 61 5.89 6.09 -10.60
CA GLY A 61 6.92 5.97 -9.55
C GLY A 61 6.39 5.83 -8.13
N VAL A 62 6.51 6.91 -7.34
CA VAL A 62 6.00 7.07 -5.96
C VAL A 62 5.11 8.30 -5.89
N ALA A 63 4.11 8.29 -5.01
CA ALA A 63 3.13 9.37 -4.92
C ALA A 63 3.10 9.95 -3.52
N SER A 64 3.06 11.27 -3.45
CA SER A 64 2.95 12.04 -2.21
C SER A 64 1.52 12.02 -1.65
N ALA A 65 1.35 12.61 -0.46
CA ALA A 65 0.04 12.82 0.11
C ALA A 65 -0.78 13.82 -0.73
N GLU A 66 -0.12 14.86 -1.24
CA GLU A 66 -0.71 15.89 -2.09
C GLU A 66 -1.21 15.30 -3.42
N ASP A 67 -0.42 14.41 -4.04
CA ASP A 67 -0.84 13.72 -5.28
C ASP A 67 -2.09 12.87 -5.05
N LEU A 68 -2.18 12.22 -3.89
CA LEU A 68 -3.31 11.37 -3.52
C LEU A 68 -4.57 12.18 -3.21
N GLU A 69 -4.42 13.33 -2.55
CA GLU A 69 -5.51 14.26 -2.27
C GLU A 69 -6.12 14.80 -3.57
N ALA A 70 -5.28 15.29 -4.49
CA ALA A 70 -5.71 15.76 -5.79
C ALA A 70 -6.46 14.68 -6.61
N LEU A 71 -6.01 13.42 -6.54
CA LEU A 71 -6.71 12.31 -7.21
C LEU A 71 -8.07 11.99 -6.59
N ILE A 72 -8.20 12.09 -5.26
CA ILE A 72 -9.49 11.89 -4.58
C ILE A 72 -10.49 12.96 -5.05
N GLU A 73 -10.06 14.23 -5.09
CA GLU A 73 -10.88 15.35 -5.56
C GLU A 73 -11.31 15.18 -7.02
N LEU A 74 -10.39 14.79 -7.91
CA LEU A 74 -10.68 14.53 -9.33
C LEU A 74 -11.66 13.36 -9.53
N SER A 75 -11.65 12.36 -8.64
CA SER A 75 -12.57 11.21 -8.70
C SER A 75 -13.93 11.44 -8.06
N SER A 76 -14.12 12.57 -7.37
CA SER A 76 -15.33 12.93 -6.64
C SER A 76 -16.23 13.93 -7.40
N ASN A 77 -15.79 14.39 -8.59
CA ASN A 77 -16.59 15.15 -9.57
C ASN A 77 -17.00 14.25 -10.73
#